data_AF-A0A533VNV8-F1
#
_entry.id   AF-A0A533VNV8-F1
#
_cell.length_a   1.000
_cell.length_b   1.000
_cell.length_c   1.000
_cell.angle_alpha   90.00
_cell.angle_beta   90.00
_cell.angle_gamma   90.00
#
_symmetry.space_group_name_H-M   'P 1'
#
loop_
_entity.id
_entity.type
_entity.pdbx_description
1 polymer ?
#
loop_
_entity_poly.entity_id
_entity_poly.type
_entity_poly.pdbx_seq_one_letter_code
_entity_poly.pdbx_strand_id
1 'polypeptide(L)'
;EFAAGAVVSYNVAGQTGNGIFDAAQTLGAQKGQTMGPPFGIGVDSDQDYIQPGYILASQMKRVDTAVLTATKLAVNGSFSSVVQSTGADLSFNMASGGVAISTVSDVNAFIQIAVNQGKSYNVTTITNQIQTMRNAVTAKCGAVYDYVNTVVSQIKSGQVHVPLVLTQDAITLWRSRYG
;
A
#
# COMPACT_ATOMS: atom_id res chain seq x y z
N GLU A 1 -3.46 18.47 -6.99
CA GLU A 1 -2.88 18.44 -5.64
C GLU A 1 -1.42 18.91 -5.58
N PHE A 2 -0.48 18.36 -6.37
CA PHE A 2 0.92 18.79 -6.32
C PHE A 2 1.13 20.28 -6.66
N ALA A 3 0.34 20.83 -7.58
CA ALA A 3 0.33 22.28 -7.86
C ALA A 3 -0.08 23.13 -6.64
N ALA A 4 -0.84 22.56 -5.70
CA ALA A 4 -1.23 23.21 -4.45
C ALA A 4 -0.22 22.97 -3.31
N GLY A 5 0.95 22.40 -3.60
CA GLY A 5 2.04 22.23 -2.64
C GLY A 5 2.12 20.87 -1.94
N ALA A 6 1.24 19.92 -2.29
CA ALA A 6 1.38 18.55 -1.79
C ALA A 6 2.75 17.96 -2.20
N VAL A 7 3.44 17.33 -1.25
CA VAL A 7 4.73 16.64 -1.49
C VAL A 7 4.59 15.13 -1.55
N VAL A 8 3.49 14.60 -1.01
CA VAL A 8 3.11 13.19 -1.03
C VAL A 8 1.63 13.10 -1.31
N SER A 9 1.21 12.17 -2.16
CA SER A 9 -0.20 11.86 -2.41
C SER A 9 -0.47 10.37 -2.23
N TYR A 10 -1.49 10.03 -1.46
CA TYR A 10 -1.93 8.66 -1.26
C TYR A 10 -3.07 8.33 -2.22
N ASN A 11 -2.76 7.49 -3.22
CA ASN A 11 -3.71 7.10 -4.26
C ASN A 11 -4.69 6.05 -3.72
N VAL A 12 -5.98 6.38 -3.58
CA VAL A 12 -7.04 5.40 -3.25
C VAL A 12 -8.10 5.36 -4.35
N ALA A 13 -7.68 5.25 -5.62
CA ALA A 13 -8.54 5.37 -6.80
C ALA A 13 -8.32 4.28 -7.87
N GLY A 14 -7.69 3.16 -7.51
CA GLY A 14 -7.37 2.09 -8.46
C GLY A 14 -6.55 2.61 -9.64
N GLN A 15 -6.94 2.22 -10.86
CA GLN A 15 -6.22 2.58 -12.09
C GLN A 15 -6.15 4.09 -12.35
N THR A 16 -7.18 4.85 -11.93
CA THR A 16 -7.20 6.31 -12.07
C THR A 16 -5.99 6.96 -11.40
N GLY A 17 -5.55 6.43 -10.26
CA GLY A 17 -4.44 7.05 -9.54
C GLY A 17 -3.05 6.68 -10.04
N ASN A 18 -2.92 5.89 -11.11
CA ASN A 18 -1.64 5.83 -11.84
C ASN A 18 -1.22 7.23 -12.35
N GLY A 19 -2.20 8.10 -12.65
CA GLY A 19 -1.93 9.49 -12.99
C GLY A 19 -1.24 10.29 -11.89
N ILE A 20 -1.39 9.89 -10.61
CA ILE A 20 -0.64 10.49 -9.49
C ILE A 20 0.85 10.13 -9.59
N PHE A 21 1.16 8.88 -9.93
CA PHE A 21 2.54 8.42 -10.08
C PHE A 21 3.22 9.07 -11.29
N ASP A 22 2.51 9.14 -12.42
CA ASP A 22 3.01 9.80 -13.63
C ASP A 22 3.24 11.30 -13.39
N ALA A 23 2.32 11.96 -12.68
CA ALA A 23 2.47 13.36 -12.29
C ALA A 23 3.68 13.55 -11.36
N ALA A 24 3.89 12.64 -10.39
CA ALA A 24 5.00 12.72 -9.47
C ALA A 24 6.36 12.64 -10.19
N GLN A 25 6.51 11.63 -11.06
CA GLN A 25 7.71 11.47 -11.89
C GLN A 25 7.91 12.66 -12.84
N THR A 26 6.87 13.09 -13.54
CA THR A 26 6.96 14.18 -14.51
C THR A 26 7.43 15.48 -13.86
N LEU A 27 6.88 15.83 -12.70
CA LEU A 27 7.26 17.03 -11.96
C LEU A 27 8.68 16.94 -11.39
N GLY A 28 9.13 15.76 -10.97
CA GLY A 28 10.53 15.56 -10.54
C GLY A 28 11.50 15.66 -11.72
N ALA A 29 11.18 15.04 -12.85
CA ALA A 29 11.99 15.11 -14.06
C ALA A 29 12.14 16.55 -14.58
N GLN A 30 11.08 17.37 -14.53
CA GLN A 30 11.14 18.80 -14.86
C GLN A 30 12.11 19.59 -13.97
N LYS A 31 12.39 19.10 -12.76
CA LYS A 31 13.37 19.67 -11.82
C LYS A 31 14.75 19.03 -11.93
N GLY A 32 14.97 18.16 -12.92
CA GLY A 32 16.21 17.39 -13.08
C GLY A 32 16.41 16.31 -12.02
N GLN A 33 15.34 15.86 -11.35
CA GLN A 33 15.40 14.86 -10.30
C GLN A 33 15.15 13.45 -10.86
N THR A 34 15.77 12.45 -10.24
CA THR A 34 15.57 11.02 -10.55
C THR A 34 14.73 10.31 -9.49
N MET A 35 14.35 11.03 -8.44
CA MET A 35 13.47 10.60 -7.36
C MET A 35 12.78 11.82 -6.77
N GLY A 36 11.67 11.62 -6.07
CA GLY A 36 10.89 12.70 -5.49
C GLY A 36 11.65 13.53 -4.43
N PRO A 37 10.96 14.51 -3.80
CA PRO A 37 9.52 14.79 -3.96
C PRO A 37 9.18 15.53 -5.27
N PRO A 38 7.93 15.44 -5.76
CA PRO A 38 6.76 14.81 -5.10
C PRO A 38 6.79 13.28 -5.13
N PHE A 39 6.03 12.66 -4.24
CA PHE A 39 5.88 11.21 -4.14
C PHE A 39 4.43 10.74 -4.19
N GLY A 40 4.22 9.51 -4.62
CA GLY A 40 2.97 8.75 -4.45
C GLY A 40 3.07 7.70 -3.33
N ILE A 41 1.91 7.26 -2.84
CA ILE A 41 1.74 6.03 -2.07
C ILE A 41 0.69 5.18 -2.81
N GLY A 42 1.02 3.93 -3.10
CA GLY A 42 0.14 3.01 -3.83
C GLY A 42 -0.88 2.28 -2.98
N VAL A 43 -1.77 1.53 -3.62
CA VAL A 43 -2.82 0.72 -2.99
C VAL A 43 -3.00 -0.64 -3.68
N ASP A 44 -3.69 -1.53 -2.97
CA ASP A 44 -4.15 -2.86 -3.40
C ASP A 44 -2.99 -3.85 -3.64
N SER A 45 -2.13 -3.60 -4.61
CA SER A 45 -0.90 -4.36 -4.88
C SER A 45 0.34 -3.61 -4.41
N ASP A 46 1.51 -4.26 -4.44
CA ASP A 46 2.76 -3.51 -4.39
C ASP A 46 2.94 -2.77 -5.72
N GLN A 47 2.88 -1.45 -5.69
CA GLN A 47 3.00 -0.57 -6.86
C GLN A 47 4.33 0.18 -6.89
N ASP A 48 5.24 -0.07 -5.95
CA ASP A 48 6.47 0.72 -5.79
C ASP A 48 7.37 0.62 -7.04
N TYR A 49 7.23 -0.46 -7.80
CA TYR A 49 7.97 -0.72 -9.04
C TYR A 49 7.49 0.09 -10.26
N ILE A 50 6.31 0.72 -10.21
CA ILE A 50 5.71 1.37 -11.38
C ILE A 50 6.50 2.62 -11.77
N GLN A 51 6.84 3.46 -10.79
CA GLN A 51 7.71 4.63 -10.96
C GLN A 51 8.79 4.60 -9.86
N PRO A 52 9.84 3.75 -9.99
CA PRO A 52 10.87 3.60 -8.97
C PRO A 52 11.54 4.95 -8.67
N GLY A 53 11.62 5.30 -7.39
CA GLY A 53 12.10 6.61 -6.93
C GLY A 53 11.01 7.67 -6.70
N TYR A 54 9.75 7.39 -7.08
CA TYR A 54 8.64 8.32 -6.90
C TYR A 54 7.47 7.74 -6.09
N ILE A 55 7.52 6.47 -5.68
CA ILE A 55 6.48 5.83 -4.86
C ILE A 55 7.11 5.37 -3.55
N LEU A 56 6.69 5.95 -2.41
CA LEU A 56 7.31 5.71 -1.10
C LEU A 56 7.06 4.30 -0.57
N ALA A 57 5.82 3.85 -0.71
CA ALA A 57 5.32 2.55 -0.31
C ALA A 57 3.94 2.33 -0.94
N SER A 58 3.39 1.13 -0.75
CA SER A 58 2.06 0.75 -1.18
C SER A 58 1.28 0.15 -0.01
N GLN A 59 0.05 0.61 0.19
CA GLN A 59 -0.90 0.00 1.11
C GLN A 59 -1.52 -1.22 0.42
N MET A 60 -0.92 -2.39 0.65
CA MET A 60 -1.34 -3.63 0.04
C MET A 60 -2.62 -4.17 0.68
N LYS A 61 -3.55 -4.66 -0.14
CA LYS A 61 -4.80 -5.32 0.27
C LYS A 61 -4.92 -6.67 -0.41
N ARG A 62 -4.89 -7.74 0.38
CA ARG A 62 -4.86 -9.13 -0.09
C ARG A 62 -6.23 -9.66 -0.51
N VAL A 63 -6.86 -8.97 -1.45
CA VAL A 63 -8.12 -9.40 -2.08
C VAL A 63 -7.96 -10.77 -2.74
N ASP A 64 -6.78 -11.05 -3.31
CA ASP A 64 -6.38 -12.36 -3.83
C ASP A 64 -6.55 -13.49 -2.79
N THR A 65 -6.10 -13.24 -1.55
CA THR A 65 -6.22 -14.20 -0.45
C THR A 65 -7.67 -14.37 -0.02
N ALA A 66 -8.46 -13.29 0.03
CA ALA A 66 -9.88 -13.35 0.37
C ALA A 66 -10.66 -14.17 -0.66
N VAL A 67 -10.43 -13.94 -1.96
CA VAL A 67 -11.07 -14.67 -3.07
C VAL A 67 -10.68 -16.16 -3.04
N LEU A 68 -9.40 -16.47 -2.85
CA LEU A 68 -8.94 -17.85 -2.73
C LEU A 68 -9.58 -18.56 -1.53
N THR A 69 -9.69 -17.86 -0.39
CA THR A 69 -10.32 -18.41 0.82
C THR A 69 -11.78 -18.73 0.58
N ALA A 70 -12.56 -17.79 0.04
CA ALA A 70 -13.98 -18.01 -0.28
C ALA A 70 -14.17 -19.17 -1.29
N THR A 71 -13.31 -19.25 -2.30
CA THR A 71 -13.34 -20.32 -3.32
C THR A 71 -13.09 -21.69 -2.70
N LYS A 72 -12.09 -21.80 -1.80
CA LYS A 72 -11.81 -23.05 -1.07
C LYS A 72 -12.98 -23.47 -0.19
N LEU A 73 -13.64 -22.55 0.48
CA LEU A 73 -14.83 -22.85 1.29
C LEU A 73 -15.97 -23.41 0.41
N ALA A 74 -16.19 -22.84 -0.78
CA ALA A 74 -17.19 -23.33 -1.72
C ALA A 74 -16.85 -24.73 -2.24
N VAL A 75 -15.62 -24.94 -2.72
CA VAL A 75 -15.15 -26.24 -3.23
C VAL A 75 -15.22 -27.33 -2.16
N ASN A 76 -14.91 -27.00 -0.91
CA ASN A 76 -14.93 -27.94 0.21
C ASN A 76 -16.33 -28.15 0.82
N GLY A 77 -17.37 -27.49 0.30
CA GLY A 77 -18.74 -27.60 0.81
C GLY A 77 -18.96 -26.95 2.19
N SER A 78 -18.03 -26.12 2.67
CA SER A 78 -18.09 -25.48 4.00
C SER A 78 -18.51 -24.01 3.97
N PHE A 79 -18.86 -23.47 2.79
CA PHE A 79 -19.25 -22.07 2.65
C PHE A 79 -20.45 -21.69 3.52
N SER A 80 -21.56 -22.43 3.41
CA SER A 80 -22.79 -22.11 4.15
C SER A 80 -22.62 -22.19 5.66
N SER A 81 -21.83 -23.15 6.15
CA SER A 81 -21.57 -23.29 7.59
C SER A 81 -20.70 -22.14 8.12
N VAL A 82 -19.71 -21.67 7.35
CA VAL A 82 -18.92 -20.49 7.70
C VAL A 82 -19.78 -19.22 7.67
N VAL A 83 -20.60 -19.02 6.64
CA VAL A 83 -21.52 -17.87 6.58
C VAL A 83 -22.42 -17.83 7.81
N GLN A 84 -22.96 -18.98 8.22
CA GLN A 84 -23.80 -19.06 9.42
C GLN A 84 -23.03 -18.77 10.70
N SER A 85 -21.80 -19.27 10.83
CA SER A 85 -21.01 -19.10 12.06
C SER A 85 -20.37 -17.72 12.21
N THR A 86 -20.09 -17.03 11.10
CA THR A 86 -19.47 -15.70 11.12
C THR A 86 -20.44 -14.55 10.92
N GLY A 87 -21.73 -14.84 10.69
CA GLY A 87 -22.72 -13.80 10.37
C GLY A 87 -22.50 -13.18 9.00
N ALA A 88 -22.05 -13.97 8.03
CA ALA A 88 -21.71 -13.59 6.65
C ALA A 88 -20.50 -12.65 6.47
N ASP A 89 -19.78 -12.32 7.54
CA ASP A 89 -18.59 -11.47 7.47
C ASP A 89 -17.30 -12.29 7.64
N LEU A 90 -16.31 -12.03 6.77
CA LEU A 90 -14.94 -12.53 6.93
C LEU A 90 -14.00 -11.33 6.99
N SER A 91 -13.37 -11.14 8.15
CA SER A 91 -12.46 -10.02 8.38
C SER A 91 -11.01 -10.40 8.10
N PHE A 92 -10.37 -9.63 7.22
CA PHE A 92 -8.95 -9.74 6.89
C PHE A 92 -8.26 -8.44 7.29
N ASN A 93 -7.48 -8.49 8.35
CA ASN A 93 -6.81 -7.32 8.93
C ASN A 93 -5.29 -7.47 8.87
N MET A 94 -4.57 -6.52 9.46
CA MET A 94 -3.11 -6.54 9.45
C MET A 94 -2.52 -7.74 10.22
N ALA A 95 -3.18 -8.18 11.29
CA ALA A 95 -2.77 -9.35 12.07
C ALA A 95 -2.97 -10.67 11.30
N SER A 96 -4.03 -10.77 10.50
CA SER A 96 -4.30 -11.92 9.64
C SER A 96 -3.61 -11.86 8.26
N GLY A 97 -2.78 -10.84 8.02
CA GLY A 97 -2.10 -10.62 6.73
C GLY A 97 -3.00 -10.13 5.59
N GLY A 98 -4.21 -9.67 5.89
CA GLY A 98 -5.17 -9.13 4.93
C GLY A 98 -4.80 -7.78 4.33
N VAL A 99 -4.09 -6.96 5.11
CA VAL A 99 -3.56 -5.67 4.69
C VAL A 99 -2.13 -5.49 5.21
N ALA A 100 -1.30 -4.76 4.47
CA ALA A 100 0.09 -4.49 4.83
C ALA A 100 0.58 -3.19 4.18
N ILE A 101 1.78 -2.76 4.56
CA ILE A 101 2.55 -1.72 3.86
C ILE A 101 3.73 -2.41 3.19
N SER A 102 4.03 -2.06 1.94
CA SER A 102 5.09 -2.71 1.16
C SER A 102 6.49 -2.54 1.77
N THR A 103 7.26 -3.62 1.71
CA THR A 103 8.71 -3.65 1.92
C THR A 103 9.41 -3.83 0.58
N VAL A 104 10.71 -3.52 0.51
CA VAL A 104 11.51 -3.80 -0.71
C VAL A 104 11.50 -5.29 -1.08
N SER A 105 11.38 -6.18 -0.09
CA SER A 105 11.20 -7.62 -0.33
C SER A 105 9.85 -7.96 -0.98
N ASP A 106 8.77 -7.27 -0.61
CA ASP A 106 7.46 -7.48 -1.22
C ASP A 106 7.46 -7.08 -2.70
N VAL A 107 8.16 -5.98 -3.04
CA VAL A 107 8.33 -5.52 -4.43
C VAL A 107 8.93 -6.62 -5.30
N ASN A 108 10.01 -7.24 -4.82
CA ASN A 108 10.64 -8.35 -5.55
C ASN A 108 9.63 -9.50 -5.75
N ALA A 109 8.92 -9.92 -4.72
CA ALA A 109 7.93 -10.99 -4.84
C ALA A 109 6.84 -10.67 -5.87
N PHE A 110 6.32 -9.44 -5.87
CA PHE A 110 5.32 -8.99 -6.85
C PHE A 110 5.87 -8.96 -8.29
N ILE A 111 7.09 -8.46 -8.48
CA ILE A 111 7.71 -8.46 -9.82
C ILE A 111 7.92 -9.90 -10.32
N GLN A 112 8.31 -10.83 -9.45
CA GLN A 112 8.50 -12.24 -9.83
C GLN A 112 7.21 -12.89 -10.35
N ILE A 113 6.03 -12.52 -9.83
CA ILE A 113 4.75 -12.99 -10.37
C ILE A 113 4.63 -12.63 -11.85
N ALA A 114 5.00 -11.39 -12.21
CA ALA A 114 4.93 -10.93 -13.59
C ALA A 114 6.02 -11.58 -14.47
N VAL A 115 7.22 -11.78 -13.93
CA VAL A 115 8.32 -12.49 -14.62
C VAL A 115 7.93 -13.93 -14.95
N ASN A 116 7.28 -14.62 -14.01
CA ASN A 116 6.76 -15.98 -14.23
C ASN A 116 5.65 -16.04 -15.29
N GLN A 117 5.01 -14.90 -15.60
CA GLN A 117 4.04 -14.76 -16.69
C GLN A 117 4.68 -14.29 -18.01
N GLY A 118 6.01 -14.28 -18.10
CA GLY A 118 6.76 -13.93 -19.30
C GLY A 118 7.04 -12.44 -19.48
N LYS A 119 6.75 -11.58 -18.47
CA LYS A 119 7.15 -10.17 -18.52
C LYS A 119 8.62 -10.02 -18.16
N SER A 120 9.29 -9.03 -18.75
CA SER A 120 10.69 -8.72 -18.42
C SER A 120 10.76 -7.47 -17.54
N TYR A 121 11.49 -7.58 -16.43
CA TYR A 121 11.77 -6.48 -15.51
C TYR A 121 13.23 -6.56 -15.07
N ASN A 122 13.91 -5.41 -15.00
CA ASN A 122 15.23 -5.34 -14.35
C ASN A 122 15.03 -5.18 -12.85
N VAL A 123 14.76 -6.32 -12.18
CA VAL A 123 14.41 -6.38 -10.76
C VAL A 123 15.47 -5.69 -9.90
N THR A 124 16.75 -5.97 -10.16
CA THR A 124 17.86 -5.38 -9.41
C THR A 124 17.91 -3.86 -9.53
N THR A 125 17.73 -3.31 -10.74
CA THR A 125 17.70 -1.86 -10.92
C THR A 125 16.52 -1.24 -10.18
N ILE A 126 15.33 -1.84 -10.29
CA ILE A 126 14.11 -1.34 -9.65
C ILE A 126 14.26 -1.33 -8.12
N THR A 127 14.67 -2.47 -7.52
CA THR A 127 14.81 -2.56 -6.07
C THR A 127 15.91 -1.64 -5.54
N ASN A 128 17.00 -1.46 -6.29
CA ASN A 128 18.06 -0.50 -5.93
C ASN A 128 17.56 0.95 -5.96
N GLN A 129 16.76 1.34 -6.96
CA GLN A 129 16.18 2.68 -7.03
C GLN A 129 15.23 2.95 -5.86
N ILE A 130 14.37 1.98 -5.52
CA ILE A 130 13.46 2.07 -4.37
C ILE A 130 14.27 2.16 -3.08
N GLN A 131 15.26 1.29 -2.87
CA GLN A 131 16.10 1.31 -1.67
C GLN A 131 16.86 2.64 -1.53
N THR A 132 17.40 3.16 -2.63
CA THR A 132 18.09 4.46 -2.65
C THR A 132 17.16 5.59 -2.23
N MET A 133 15.95 5.64 -2.80
CA MET A 133 14.93 6.61 -2.43
C MET A 133 14.53 6.47 -0.96
N ARG A 134 14.24 5.26 -0.47
CA ARG A 134 13.88 5.02 0.93
C ARG A 134 15.00 5.46 1.88
N ASN A 135 16.27 5.18 1.55
CA ASN A 135 17.42 5.64 2.31
C ASN A 135 17.53 7.17 2.33
N ALA A 136 17.33 7.83 1.19
CA ALA A 136 17.36 9.29 1.10
C ALA A 136 16.24 9.95 1.92
N VAL A 137 15.05 9.34 1.93
CA VAL A 137 13.93 9.77 2.79
C VAL A 137 14.29 9.59 4.25
N THR A 138 14.84 8.43 4.65
CA THR A 138 15.28 8.20 6.04
C THR A 138 16.35 9.19 6.48
N ALA A 139 17.33 9.49 5.61
CA ALA A 139 18.38 10.46 5.91
C ALA A 139 17.84 11.87 6.15
N LYS A 140 16.76 12.25 5.48
CA LYS A 140 16.14 13.59 5.61
C LYS A 140 15.08 13.66 6.71
N CYS A 141 14.30 12.62 6.89
CA CYS A 141 13.10 12.60 7.74
C CYS A 141 13.27 11.78 9.02
N GLY A 142 14.44 11.19 9.25
CA GLY A 142 14.67 10.24 10.34
C GLY A 142 14.14 8.85 10.02
N ALA A 143 14.02 8.01 11.04
CA ALA A 143 13.68 6.59 10.92
C ALA A 143 12.19 6.32 10.57
N VAL A 144 11.67 6.94 9.49
CA VAL A 144 10.25 6.91 9.12
C VAL A 144 9.72 5.49 8.91
N TYR A 145 10.48 4.62 8.27
CA TYR A 145 10.06 3.23 8.04
C TYR A 145 10.08 2.41 9.34
N ASP A 146 10.98 2.71 10.28
CA ASP A 146 11.00 2.07 11.61
C ASP A 146 9.81 2.53 12.46
N TYR A 147 9.43 3.81 12.36
CA TYR A 147 8.22 4.33 12.99
C TYR A 147 6.97 3.64 12.42
N VAL A 148 6.87 3.49 11.09
CA VAL A 148 5.79 2.73 10.44
C VAL A 148 5.75 1.29 10.97
N ASN A 149 6.89 0.61 11.05
CA ASN A 149 6.97 -0.75 11.59
C ASN A 149 6.52 -0.82 13.06
N THR A 150 6.86 0.20 13.85
CA THR A 150 6.42 0.32 15.25
C THR A 150 4.90 0.43 15.32
N VAL A 151 4.29 1.36 14.56
CA VAL A 151 2.83 1.54 14.54
C VAL A 151 2.12 0.29 14.03
N VAL A 152 2.66 -0.35 12.98
CA VAL A 152 2.17 -1.65 12.46
C VAL A 152 2.16 -2.71 13.57
N SER A 153 3.24 -2.83 14.34
CA SER A 153 3.33 -3.76 15.47
C SER A 153 2.27 -3.46 16.54
N GLN A 154 2.10 -2.18 16.89
CA GLN A 154 1.11 -1.74 17.86
C GLN A 154 -0.34 -1.98 17.42
N ILE A 155 -0.63 -1.83 16.13
CA ILE A 155 -1.95 -2.16 15.56
C ILE A 155 -2.18 -3.66 15.63
N LYS A 156 -1.18 -4.47 15.24
CA LYS A 156 -1.28 -5.94 15.28
C LYS A 156 -1.45 -6.49 16.69
N SER A 157 -0.81 -5.88 17.69
CA SER A 157 -0.93 -6.28 19.09
C SER A 157 -2.20 -5.78 19.78
N GLY A 158 -2.94 -4.87 19.14
CA GLY A 158 -4.10 -4.20 19.73
C GLY A 158 -3.75 -3.05 20.68
N GLN A 159 -2.46 -2.69 20.81
CA GLN A 159 -2.03 -1.52 21.58
C GLN A 159 -2.56 -0.20 20.96
N VAL A 160 -2.66 -0.16 19.62
CA VAL A 160 -3.26 0.96 18.88
C VAL A 160 -4.49 0.46 18.14
N HIS A 161 -5.60 1.20 18.27
CA HIS A 161 -6.84 0.90 17.58
C HIS A 161 -7.15 1.98 16.54
N VAL A 162 -7.27 1.57 15.27
CA VAL A 162 -7.72 2.44 14.18
C VAL A 162 -9.24 2.42 14.14
N PRO A 163 -9.93 3.57 14.25
CA PRO A 163 -11.38 3.60 14.31
C PRO A 163 -12.01 3.14 12.99
N LEU A 164 -12.99 2.24 13.07
CA LEU A 164 -13.90 1.94 11.96
C LEU A 164 -15.05 2.93 11.98
N VAL A 165 -15.10 3.80 10.98
CA VAL A 165 -16.05 4.92 10.93
C VAL A 165 -17.01 4.71 9.77
N LEU A 166 -18.29 4.45 10.09
CA LEU A 166 -19.31 4.11 9.09
C LEU A 166 -20.46 5.13 8.98
N THR A 167 -20.55 6.09 9.90
CA THR A 167 -21.60 7.11 9.90
C THR A 167 -21.04 8.47 9.49
N GLN A 168 -21.86 9.29 8.83
CA GLN A 168 -21.46 10.62 8.37
C GLN A 168 -21.02 11.54 9.52
N ASP A 169 -21.70 11.47 10.67
CA ASP A 169 -21.36 12.26 11.85
C ASP A 169 -19.98 11.88 12.39
N ALA A 170 -19.69 10.59 12.48
CA ALA A 170 -18.40 10.12 12.95
C ALA A 170 -17.29 10.44 11.92
N ILE A 171 -17.57 10.36 10.62
CA ILE A 171 -16.63 10.80 9.57
C ILE A 171 -16.32 12.29 9.75
N THR A 172 -17.33 13.11 9.98
CA THR A 172 -17.19 14.55 10.17
C THR A 172 -16.37 14.87 11.42
N LEU A 173 -16.66 14.19 12.54
CA LEU A 173 -15.92 14.32 13.79
C LEU A 173 -14.43 14.05 13.59
N TRP A 174 -14.08 12.90 13.02
CA TRP A 174 -12.67 12.51 12.87
C TRP A 174 -11.93 13.41 11.86
N ARG A 175 -12.60 13.83 10.78
CA ARG A 175 -12.04 14.80 9.84
C ARG A 175 -11.78 16.15 10.51
N SER A 176 -12.71 16.67 11.31
CA SER A 176 -12.50 17.95 12.02
C SER A 176 -11.37 17.92 13.04
N ARG A 177 -10.98 16.72 13.52
CA ARG A 177 -9.93 16.57 14.53
C ARG A 177 -8.53 16.48 13.93
N TYR A 178 -8.41 15.91 12.72
CA TYR A 178 -7.12 15.53 12.13
C TYR A 178 -6.87 16.00 10.69
N GLY A 179 -7.89 16.52 10.00
CA GLY A 179 -7.78 17.05 8.63
C GLY A 179 -7.69 18.56 8.63
#